data_AF-A0A8J5L3L4-F1
#
_entry.id   AF-A0A8J5L3L4-F1
#
_cell.length_a   1.000
_cell.length_b   1.000
_cell.length_c   1.000
_cell.angle_alpha   90.00
_cell.angle_beta   90.00
_cell.angle_gamma   90.00
#
_symmetry.space_group_name_H-M   'P 1'
#
loop_
_entity.id
_entity.type
_entity.pdbx_description
1 polymer ?
#
loop_
_entity_poly.entity_id
_entity_poly.type
_entity_poly.pdbx_seq_one_letter_code
_entity_poly.pdbx_strand_id
1 'polypeptide(L)'
;MEFSLDPVLHPLIARPDYVERALSASYYDAMTILQPQGKELDLLIVILPDNDGSLYGDQKQICETGLGLVSQCCLTKHVFRISKQYLANVGGRGTVLVDALSRRIPLVSD
;
A
#
# COMPACT_ATOMS: atom_id res chain seq x y z
N MET A 1 14.56 -9.42 6.62
CA MET A 1 13.83 -8.93 5.43
C MET A 1 14.39 -7.55 5.16
N GLU A 2 15.06 -7.36 4.03
CA GLU A 2 15.61 -6.07 3.63
C GLU A 2 14.55 -5.40 2.74
N PHE A 3 14.02 -4.25 3.18
CA PHE A 3 13.03 -3.50 2.42
C PHE A 3 13.68 -2.24 1.85
N SER A 4 13.38 -1.92 0.60
CA SER A 4 13.73 -0.63 0.00
C SER A 4 13.05 0.50 0.76
N LEU A 5 13.80 1.56 1.08
CA LEU A 5 13.24 2.79 1.66
C LEU A 5 12.50 3.63 0.62
N ASP A 6 12.84 3.45 -0.66
CA ASP A 6 12.22 4.15 -1.78
C ASP A 6 11.15 3.24 -2.42
N PRO A 7 9.89 3.70 -2.51
CA PRO A 7 8.86 2.96 -3.21
C PRO A 7 9.12 3.01 -4.72
N VAL A 8 8.70 1.95 -5.42
CA VAL A 8 8.83 1.86 -6.90
C VAL A 8 8.04 2.97 -7.60
N LEU A 9 6.87 3.30 -7.04
CA LEU A 9 6.00 4.38 -7.49
C LEU A 9 5.75 5.36 -6.35
N HIS A 10 5.49 6.61 -6.71
CA HIS A 10 4.97 7.59 -5.75
C HIS A 10 3.60 7.16 -5.22
N PRO A 11 3.25 7.51 -3.97
CA PRO A 11 1.92 7.26 -3.43
C PRO A 11 0.83 7.87 -4.31
N LEU A 12 -0.23 7.10 -4.57
CA LEU A 12 -1.38 7.51 -5.38
C LEU A 12 -2.64 7.53 -4.53
N ILE A 13 -3.54 8.46 -4.83
CA ILE A 13 -4.85 8.56 -4.21
C ILE A 13 -5.89 8.16 -5.26
N ALA A 14 -6.76 7.21 -4.91
CA ALA A 14 -7.84 6.75 -5.76
C ALA A 14 -9.16 6.81 -5.02
N ARG A 15 -10.25 7.05 -5.77
CA ARG A 15 -11.59 6.93 -5.21
C ARG A 15 -11.96 5.45 -5.02
N PRO A 16 -12.71 5.09 -3.97
CA PRO A 16 -13.18 3.72 -3.73
C PRO A 16 -13.88 3.10 -4.96
N ASP A 17 -14.67 3.90 -5.68
CA ASP A 17 -15.40 3.47 -6.88
C ASP A 17 -14.50 2.95 -8.02
N TYR A 18 -13.21 3.28 -7.99
CA TYR A 18 -12.23 2.91 -9.03
C TYR A 18 -11.09 2.05 -8.49
N VAL A 19 -11.29 1.38 -7.34
CA VAL A 19 -10.24 0.61 -6.65
C VAL A 19 -9.56 -0.42 -7.55
N GLU A 20 -10.34 -1.21 -8.30
CA GLU A 20 -9.80 -2.25 -9.18
C GLU A 20 -8.91 -1.64 -10.27
N ARG A 21 -9.43 -0.64 -10.97
CA ARG A 21 -8.70 0.05 -12.03
C ARG A 21 -7.42 0.70 -11.51
N ALA A 22 -7.49 1.35 -10.34
CA ALA A 22 -6.35 2.03 -9.74
C ALA A 22 -5.28 1.03 -9.28
N LEU A 23 -5.67 -0.09 -8.67
CA LEU A 23 -4.75 -1.15 -8.24
C LEU A 23 -4.05 -1.79 -9.44
N SER A 24 -4.82 -2.20 -10.46
CA SER A 24 -4.26 -2.82 -11.66
C SER A 24 -3.32 -1.86 -12.40
N ALA A 25 -3.72 -0.60 -12.59
CA ALA A 25 -2.88 0.39 -13.24
C ALA A 25 -1.56 0.61 -12.47
N SER A 26 -1.63 0.82 -11.16
CA SER A 26 -0.44 1.01 -10.32
C SER A 26 0.48 -0.21 -10.35
N TYR A 27 -0.07 -1.41 -10.38
CA TYR A 27 0.72 -2.63 -10.49
C TYR A 27 1.48 -2.69 -11.82
N TYR A 28 0.80 -2.46 -12.95
CA TYR A 28 1.44 -2.50 -14.26
C TYR A 28 2.47 -1.38 -14.46
N ASP A 29 2.21 -0.20 -13.90
CA ASP A 29 3.18 0.90 -13.90
C ASP A 29 4.44 0.52 -13.10
N ALA A 30 4.29 -0.11 -11.94
CA ALA A 30 5.41 -0.59 -11.13
C ALA A 30 6.18 -1.71 -11.86
N MET A 31 5.46 -2.65 -12.49
CA MET A 31 6.06 -3.73 -13.27
C MET A 31 6.83 -3.22 -14.47
N THR A 32 6.38 -2.14 -15.12
CA THR A 32 7.13 -1.52 -16.24
C THR A 32 8.51 -1.04 -15.81
N ILE A 33 8.68 -0.63 -14.55
CA ILE A 33 9.97 -0.20 -13.98
C ILE A 33 10.82 -1.40 -13.51
N LEU A 34 10.17 -2.43 -12.95
CA LEU A 34 10.83 -3.57 -12.32
C LEU A 34 11.21 -4.69 -13.29
N GLN A 35 10.37 -4.98 -14.29
CA GLN A 35 10.62 -6.05 -15.27
C GLN A 35 11.94 -5.91 -16.04
N PRO A 36 12.35 -4.70 -16.51
CA PRO A 36 13.66 -4.52 -17.15
C PRO A 36 14.85 -4.85 -16.24
N GLN A 37 14.63 -4.85 -14.92
CA GLN A 37 15.64 -5.20 -13.91
C GLN A 37 15.53 -6.66 -13.45
N GLY A 38 14.60 -7.45 -14.00
CA GLY A 38 14.31 -8.81 -13.56
C GLY A 38 13.76 -8.91 -12.13
N LYS A 39 13.08 -7.84 -11.66
CA LYS A 39 12.48 -7.77 -10.32
C LYS A 39 10.97 -7.87 -10.40
N GLU A 40 10.35 -8.29 -9.29
CA GLU A 40 8.91 -8.29 -9.09
C GLU A 40 8.52 -7.37 -7.93
N LEU A 41 7.22 -7.09 -7.79
CA LEU A 41 6.72 -6.24 -6.71
C LEU A 41 6.42 -7.11 -5.50
N ASP A 42 7.21 -6.96 -4.44
CA ASP A 42 7.08 -7.80 -3.24
C ASP A 42 5.92 -7.41 -2.33
N LEU A 43 5.56 -6.12 -2.30
CA LEU A 43 4.58 -5.59 -1.34
C LEU A 43 3.83 -4.37 -1.88
N LEU A 44 2.51 -4.40 -1.76
CA LEU A 44 1.64 -3.24 -1.96
C LEU A 44 1.09 -2.75 -0.61
N ILE A 45 1.29 -1.48 -0.27
CA ILE A 45 0.68 -0.87 0.91
C ILE A 45 -0.54 -0.05 0.48
N VAL A 46 -1.70 -0.34 1.07
CA VAL A 46 -2.96 0.36 0.77
C VAL A 46 -3.48 1.06 2.03
N ILE A 47 -3.82 2.33 1.92
CA ILE A 47 -4.48 3.07 3.01
C ILE A 47 -5.96 3.17 2.70
N LEU A 48 -6.80 2.65 3.59
CA LEU A 48 -8.24 2.57 3.45
C LEU A 48 -8.93 3.52 4.45
N PRO A 49 -10.09 4.09 4.09
CA PRO A 49 -10.93 4.82 5.04
C PRO A 49 -11.41 3.91 6.17
N ASP A 50 -11.74 4.48 7.33
CA ASP A 50 -12.17 3.68 8.50
C ASP A 50 -13.54 3.00 8.32
N ASN A 51 -14.38 3.58 7.46
CA ASN A 51 -15.63 3.00 7.01
C ASN A 51 -15.43 2.52 5.56
N ASP A 52 -14.79 1.37 5.42
CA ASP A 52 -14.38 0.78 4.15
C ASP A 52 -15.46 -0.10 3.50
N GLY A 53 -16.50 -0.52 4.23
CA GLY A 53 -17.58 -1.31 3.65
C GLY A 53 -17.05 -2.62 3.03
N SER A 54 -17.27 -2.84 1.74
CA SER A 54 -16.69 -3.98 1.00
C SER A 54 -15.25 -3.76 0.52
N LEU A 55 -14.74 -2.52 0.58
CA LEU A 55 -13.51 -2.09 -0.09
C LEU A 55 -12.28 -2.90 0.31
N TYR A 56 -12.15 -3.26 1.59
CA TYR A 56 -11.06 -4.13 2.05
C TYR A 56 -11.16 -5.55 1.46
N GLY A 57 -12.37 -6.11 1.39
CA GLY A 57 -12.61 -7.41 0.78
C GLY A 57 -12.31 -7.39 -0.71
N ASP A 58 -12.81 -6.39 -1.41
CA ASP A 58 -12.61 -6.20 -2.86
C ASP A 58 -11.12 -6.02 -3.18
N GLN A 59 -10.44 -5.11 -2.47
CA GLN A 59 -9.01 -4.87 -2.64
C GLN A 59 -8.19 -6.14 -2.36
N LYS A 60 -8.50 -6.88 -1.29
CA LYS A 60 -7.79 -8.11 -0.94
C LYS A 60 -7.98 -9.18 -2.01
N GLN A 61 -9.22 -9.38 -2.47
CA GLN A 61 -9.52 -10.33 -3.52
C GLN A 61 -8.78 -9.98 -4.83
N ILE A 62 -8.77 -8.71 -5.23
CA ILE A 62 -8.07 -8.25 -6.43
C ILE A 62 -6.57 -8.49 -6.30
N CYS A 63 -5.97 -8.16 -5.15
CA CYS A 63 -4.53 -8.31 -4.96
C CYS A 63 -4.10 -9.77 -4.89
N GLU A 64 -4.74 -10.60 -4.06
CA GLU A 64 -4.33 -12.00 -3.85
C GLU A 64 -4.69 -12.89 -5.04
N THR A 65 -5.91 -12.77 -5.58
CA THR A 65 -6.41 -13.67 -6.63
C THR A 65 -6.21 -13.09 -8.02
N GLY A 66 -6.38 -11.78 -8.19
CA GLY A 66 -6.28 -11.12 -9.49
C GLY A 66 -4.84 -10.85 -9.92
N LEU A 67 -4.02 -10.33 -9.01
CA LEU A 67 -2.66 -9.89 -9.30
C LEU A 67 -1.57 -10.81 -8.74
N GLY A 68 -1.90 -11.70 -7.81
CA GLY A 68 -0.92 -12.59 -7.16
C GLY A 68 0.05 -11.85 -6.22
N LEU A 69 -0.38 -10.72 -5.64
CA LEU A 69 0.45 -9.82 -4.85
C LEU A 69 0.13 -9.89 -3.36
N VAL A 70 1.17 -9.75 -2.55
CA VAL A 70 1.02 -9.50 -1.12
C VAL A 70 0.62 -8.04 -0.93
N SER A 71 -0.49 -7.82 -0.22
CA SER A 71 -0.97 -6.49 0.12
C SER A 71 -1.07 -6.29 1.63
N GLN A 72 -0.68 -5.10 2.09
CA GLN A 72 -0.76 -4.69 3.48
C GLN A 72 -1.66 -3.46 3.61
N CYS A 73 -2.81 -3.64 4.24
CA CYS A 73 -3.79 -2.58 4.39
C CYS A 73 -3.61 -1.85 5.71
N CYS A 74 -3.80 -0.53 5.66
CA CYS A 74 -3.74 0.37 6.80
C CYS A 74 -5.05 1.15 6.87
N LEU A 75 -5.66 1.28 8.05
CA LEU A 75 -6.82 2.14 8.21
C LEU A 75 -6.36 3.57 8.50
N THR A 76 -7.09 4.53 7.95
CA THR A 76 -6.78 5.96 8.03
C THR A 76 -6.62 6.42 9.48
N LYS A 77 -7.49 6.04 10.42
CA LYS A 77 -7.34 6.39 11.86
C LYS A 77 -5.99 6.03 12.47
N HIS A 78 -5.36 4.97 11.96
CA HIS A 78 -4.09 4.48 12.48
C HIS A 78 -2.88 5.06 11.75
N VAL A 79 -3.05 5.50 10.51
CA VAL A 79 -2.05 6.29 9.79
C VAL A 79 -1.96 7.71 10.34
N PHE A 80 -3.10 8.33 10.70
CA PHE A 80 -3.10 9.65 11.33
C PHE A 80 -2.55 9.63 12.76
N ARG A 81 -2.72 8.51 13.47
CA ARG A 81 -2.19 8.28 14.81
C ARG A 81 -1.15 7.17 14.78
N ILE A 82 -0.05 7.45 14.08
CA ILE A 82 1.11 6.55 13.97
C ILE A 82 1.56 6.16 15.39
N SER A 83 1.26 4.92 15.81
CA SER A 83 1.74 4.37 17.06
C SER A 83 2.79 3.29 16.78
N LYS A 84 3.82 3.21 17.63
CA LYS A 84 4.87 2.18 17.50
C LYS A 84 4.30 0.76 17.47
N GLN A 85 3.20 0.53 18.20
CA GLN A 85 2.49 -0.76 18.23
C GLN A 85 1.74 -1.03 16.91
N TYR A 86 1.07 -0.03 16.34
CA TYR A 86 0.41 -0.17 15.03
C TYR A 86 1.42 -0.46 13.92
N LEU A 87 2.52 0.26 13.90
CA LEU A 87 3.59 0.06 12.93
C LEU A 87 4.23 -1.32 13.05
N ALA A 88 4.41 -1.84 14.26
CA ALA A 88 4.90 -3.20 14.48
C ALA A 88 3.90 -4.28 14.02
N ASN A 89 2.60 -3.98 14.05
CA ASN A 89 1.56 -4.87 13.58
C ASN A 89 1.41 -4.86 12.04
N VAL A 90 1.71 -3.73 11.39
CA VAL A 90 1.56 -3.56 9.94
C VAL A 90 2.86 -3.84 9.18
N GLY A 91 4.02 -3.56 9.76
CA GLY A 91 5.34 -3.83 9.16
C GLY A 91 6.01 -5.11 9.68
N GLY A 92 5.34 -5.87 10.54
CA GLY A 92 6.00 -6.90 11.35
C GLY A 92 7.05 -6.33 12.31
N ARG A 93 7.74 -7.20 13.05
CA ARG A 93 8.86 -6.81 13.92
C ARG A 93 10.02 -6.25 13.08
N GLY A 94 9.99 -4.94 12.81
CA GLY A 94 11.08 -4.23 12.12
C GLY A 94 10.58 -3.00 11.36
N THR A 95 10.44 -1.90 12.08
CA THR A 95 10.48 -0.43 11.79
C THR A 95 10.46 0.18 10.37
N VAL A 96 10.35 -0.55 9.26
CA VAL A 96 10.46 0.00 7.89
C VAL A 96 9.25 0.85 7.50
N LEU A 97 8.04 0.44 7.88
CA LEU A 97 6.83 1.19 7.57
C LEU A 97 6.83 2.58 8.23
N VAL A 98 7.54 2.74 9.35
CA VAL A 98 7.67 4.04 10.05
C VAL A 98 8.41 5.02 9.16
N ASP A 99 9.54 4.63 8.59
CA ASP A 99 10.35 5.49 7.73
C ASP A 99 9.66 5.77 6.39
N ALA A 100 8.95 4.79 5.83
CA ALA A 100 8.17 4.97 4.60
C ALA A 100 7.00 5.95 4.79
N LEU A 101 6.21 5.79 5.87
CA LEU A 101 5.08 6.67 6.19
C LEU A 101 5.54 8.06 6.66
N SER A 102 6.64 8.13 7.43
CA SER A 102 7.21 9.38 7.96
C SER A 102 7.81 10.25 6.85
N ARG A 103 8.25 9.65 5.73
CA ARG A 103 8.94 10.40 4.69
C ARG A 103 8.04 11.13 3.72
N ARG A 104 6.89 10.60 3.24
CA ARG A 104 6.02 11.29 2.25
C ARG A 104 4.61 10.69 2.10
N ILE A 105 3.70 10.96 3.02
CA ILE A 105 2.27 10.95 2.66
C ILE A 105 1.77 12.39 2.76
N PRO A 106 1.48 13.07 1.63
CA PRO A 106 0.86 14.37 1.68
C PRO A 106 -0.49 14.24 2.39
N LEU A 107 -0.63 14.94 3.51
CA LEU A 107 -1.89 15.11 4.21
C LEU A 107 -2.76 16.04 3.36
N VAL A 108 -3.66 15.47 2.57
CA VAL A 108 -4.71 16.24 1.90
C VAL A 108 -5.97 16.07 2.73
N SER A 109 -6.19 16.98 3.66
CA SER A 109 -7.51 17.20 4.23
C SER A 109 -8.34 18.01 3.23
N ASP A 110 -9.62 17.66 3.10
CA ASP A 110 -10.63 18.46 2.39
C ASP A 110 -10.69 19.90 2.94
#